data_AF-A0A8R7R5B1-F1
#
_entry.id   AF-A0A8R7R5B1-F1
#
_cell.length_a   1.000
_cell.length_b   1.000
_cell.length_c   1.000
_cell.angle_alpha   90.00
_cell.angle_beta   90.00
_cell.angle_gamma   90.00
#
_symmetry.space_group_name_H-M   'P 1'
#
loop_
_entity.id
_entity.type
_entity.pdbx_description
1 polymer ?
#
loop_
_entity_poly.entity_id
_entity_poly.type
_entity_poly.pdbx_seq_one_letter_code
_entity_poly.pdbx_strand_id
1 'polypeptide(L)' 'MQYLAYQYAAKGACLALVARREWSLWQVADRSFELGAPDVIILLGDVADPDDYNRFVQATIDHYGQWQPWKAC' A
#
# COMPACT_ATOMS: atom_id res chain seq x y z
N MET A 1 -16.43 -2.31 10.33
CA MET A 1 -16.53 -2.19 8.85
C MET A 1 -15.20 -1.65 8.34
N GLN A 2 -14.21 -2.53 8.14
CA GLN A 2 -12.85 -2.16 7.72
C GLN A 2 -12.26 -3.29 6.87
N TYR A 3 -12.60 -3.34 5.58
CA TYR A 3 -12.08 -4.36 4.63
C TYR A 3 -11.74 -3.77 3.25
N LEU A 4 -11.46 -2.46 3.21
CA LEU A 4 -11.23 -1.75 1.97
C LEU A 4 -10.02 -2.32 1.22
N ALA A 5 -8.94 -2.65 1.95
CA ALA A 5 -7.78 -3.34 1.40
C ALA A 5 -8.17 -4.63 0.65
N TYR A 6 -9.01 -5.48 1.24
CA TYR A 6 -9.46 -6.72 0.61
C TYR A 6 -10.34 -6.50 -0.62
N GLN A 7 -11.20 -5.47 -0.60
CA GLN A 7 -12.02 -5.14 -1.76
C GLN A 7 -11.20 -4.66 -2.95
N TYR A 8 -10.11 -3.92 -2.71
CA TYR A 8 -9.19 -3.51 -3.75
C TYR A 8 -8.24 -4.63 -4.17
N ALA A 9 -7.80 -5.47 -3.24
CA ALA A 9 -7.02 -6.68 -3.52
C ALA A 9 -7.79 -7.61 -4.47
N ALA A 10 -9.06 -7.87 -4.19
CA ALA A 10 -9.93 -8.68 -5.04
C ALA A 10 -10.16 -8.09 -6.45
N LYS A 11 -9.91 -6.79 -6.64
CA LYS A 11 -9.94 -6.13 -7.95
C LYS A 11 -8.60 -6.17 -8.68
N GLY A 12 -7.58 -6.81 -8.10
CA GLY A 12 -6.23 -6.86 -8.65
C GLY A 12 -5.47 -5.53 -8.56
N ALA A 13 -5.82 -4.66 -7.61
CA ALA A 13 -5.10 -3.41 -7.41
C ALA A 13 -3.79 -3.63 -6.64
N CYS A 14 -2.75 -2.87 -6.99
CA CYS A 14 -1.55 -2.76 -6.17
C CYS A 14 -1.88 -1.97 -4.89
N LEU A 15 -1.40 -2.45 -3.74
CA LEU A 15 -1.74 -1.86 -2.44
C LEU A 15 -0.50 -1.37 -1.69
N ALA A 16 -0.65 -0.24 -1.01
CA ALA A 16 0.28 0.23 0.01
C ALA A 16 -0.43 0.21 1.35
N LEU A 17 0.04 -0.64 2.27
CA LEU A 17 -0.51 -0.79 3.60
C LEU A 17 0.39 -0.07 4.60
N VAL A 18 -0.17 0.89 5.32
CA VAL A 18 0.52 1.65 6.36
C VAL A 18 -0.15 1.40 7.71
N ALA A 19 0.61 0.96 8.71
CA ALA A 19 0.13 0.89 10.08
C ALA A 19 1.27 0.92 11.11
N ARG A 20 0.90 1.26 12.35
CA ARG A 20 1.80 1.21 13.51
C ARG A 20 2.11 -0.19 14.02
N ARG A 21 1.28 -1.19 13.68
CA ARG A 21 1.40 -2.57 14.16
C ARG A 21 1.80 -3.49 13.03
N GLU A 22 3.07 -3.87 13.02
CA GLU A 22 3.67 -4.72 12.00
C GLU A 22 2.94 -6.07 11.84
N TRP A 23 2.70 -6.79 12.93
CA TRP A 23 2.12 -8.13 12.88
C TRP A 23 0.72 -8.18 12.23
N SER A 24 -0.12 -7.19 12.53
CA SER A 24 -1.44 -7.09 11.92
C SER A 24 -1.36 -6.73 10.44
N LEU A 25 -0.36 -5.94 10.06
CA LEU A 25 -0.16 -5.48 8.68
C LEU A 25 0.26 -6.64 7.77
N TRP A 26 1.16 -7.51 8.26
CA TRP A 26 1.56 -8.73 7.55
C TRP A 26 0.39 -9.65 7.26
N GLN A 27 -0.51 -9.86 8.22
CA GLN A 27 -1.70 -10.70 7.98
C GLN A 27 -2.63 -10.12 6.91
N VAL A 28 -2.79 -8.79 6.86
CA VAL A 28 -3.59 -8.14 5.82
C VAL A 28 -2.91 -8.23 4.45
N ALA A 29 -1.59 -8.10 4.41
CA ALA A 29 -0.81 -8.23 3.16
C ALA A 29 -0.91 -9.64 2.60
N ASP A 30 -0.65 -10.66 3.42
CA ASP A 30 -0.77 -12.07 3.06
C ASP A 30 -2.16 -12.39 2.52
N ARG A 31 -3.20 -11.96 3.25
CA ARG A 31 -4.59 -12.12 2.80
C ARG A 31 -4.91 -11.39 1.51
N SER A 32 -4.26 -10.25 1.25
CA SER A 32 -4.47 -9.49 0.02
C SER A 32 -3.86 -10.19 -1.19
N PHE A 33 -2.69 -10.84 -1.03
CA PHE A 33 -2.12 -11.69 -2.06
C PHE A 33 -3.02 -12.90 -2.39
N GLU A 34 -3.55 -13.57 -1.37
CA GLU A 34 -4.50 -14.68 -1.57
C GLU A 34 -5.77 -14.25 -2.34
N LEU A 35 -6.18 -12.99 -2.19
CA LEU A 35 -7.35 -12.43 -2.87
C LEU A 35 -7.07 -11.97 -4.30
N GLY A 36 -5.81 -11.96 -4.74
CA GLY A 36 -5.43 -11.60 -6.11
C GLY A 36 -4.79 -10.22 -6.26
N ALA A 37 -4.31 -9.59 -5.18
CA ALA A 37 -3.46 -8.41 -5.31
C ALA A 37 -2.14 -8.80 -6.00
N PRO A 38 -1.74 -8.11 -7.08
CA PRO A 38 -0.51 -8.42 -7.80
C PRO A 38 0.75 -8.06 -6.99
N ASP A 39 0.68 -7.00 -6.17
CA ASP A 39 1.79 -6.55 -5.35
C ASP A 39 1.27 -5.71 -4.16
N VAL A 40 1.91 -5.86 -3.01
CA VAL A 40 1.54 -5.20 -1.75
C VAL A 40 2.80 -4.76 -1.02
N ILE A 41 2.93 -3.46 -0.75
CA ILE A 41 4.00 -2.92 0.07
C ILE A 41 3.52 -2.66 1.50
N ILE A 42 4.39 -3.00 2.45
CA ILE A 42 4.16 -2.85 3.88
C ILE A 42 5.05 -1.72 4.39
N LEU A 43 4.42 -0.66 4.90
CA LEU A 43 5.09 0.52 5.42
C LEU A 43 4.72 0.70 6.90
N LEU A 44 5.73 0.79 7.75
CA LEU A 44 5.54 0.97 9.19
C LEU A 44 5.59 2.45 9.54
N GLY A 45 4.58 2.91 10.27
CA GLY A 45 4.56 4.21 10.90
C GLY A 45 3.14 4.76 11.08
N ASP A 46 3.05 6.04 11.42
CA ASP A 46 1.77 6.70 11.70
C ASP A 46 1.39 7.65 10.56
N VAL A 47 0.24 7.40 9.94
CA VAL A 47 -0.27 8.28 8.85
C VAL A 47 -0.67 9.66 9.39
N ALA A 48 -0.90 9.78 10.70
CA ALA A 48 -1.15 11.07 11.34
C ALA A 48 0.12 11.91 11.52
N ASP A 49 1.31 11.31 11.40
CA ASP A 49 2.58 12.03 11.49
C ASP A 49 3.01 12.55 10.10
N PRO A 50 3.26 13.86 9.97
CA PRO A 50 3.56 14.47 8.67
C PRO A 50 4.93 14.11 8.10
N ASP A 51 5.89 13.69 8.93
CA ASP A 51 7.21 13.23 8.48
C ASP A 51 7.08 11.86 7.81
N ASP A 52 6.33 10.98 8.46
CA ASP A 52 5.99 9.64 7.98
C ASP A 52 5.10 9.67 6.72
N TYR A 53 4.14 10.60 6.64
CA TYR A 53 3.26 10.77 5.48
C TYR A 53 4.04 10.91 4.15
N ASN A 54 4.99 11.84 4.11
CA ASN A 54 5.72 12.11 2.87
C ASN A 54 6.62 10.93 2.48
N ARG A 55 7.20 10.28 3.49
CA ARG A 55 7.99 9.06 3.32
C ARG A 55 7.15 7.92 2.72
N PHE A 56 5.91 7.73 3.16
CA PHE A 56 5.05 6.66 2.62
C PHE A 56 4.69 6.92 1.16
N VAL A 57 4.33 8.17 0.81
CA VAL A 57 4.01 8.54 -0.56
C VAL A 57 5.23 8.32 -1.45
N GLN A 58 6.41 8.79 -1.03
CA GLN A 58 7.64 8.62 -1.80
C GLN A 58 8.03 7.15 -1.97
N ALA A 59 7.90 6.32 -0.93
CA ALA A 59 8.16 4.88 -1.00
C ALA A 59 7.17 4.17 -1.93
N THR A 60 5.90 4.58 -1.92
CA THR A 60 4.89 4.04 -2.84
C THR A 60 5.18 4.41 -4.29
N ILE A 61 5.61 5.65 -4.54
CA ILE A 61 6.00 6.12 -5.88
C ILE A 61 7.29 5.45 -6.35
N ASP A 62 8.28 5.25 -5.48
CA ASP A 62 9.52 4.57 -5.86
C ASP A 62 9.25 3.12 -6.29
N HIS A 63 8.37 2.43 -5.55
CA HIS A 63 8.03 1.03 -5.79
C HIS A 63 7.10 0.82 -6.99
N TYR A 64 6.04 1.63 -7.13
CA TYR A 64 5.04 1.46 -8.20
C TYR A 64 5.16 2.47 -9.35
N GLY A 65 5.85 3.57 -9.14
CA GLY A 65 5.95 4.69 -10.10
C GLY A 65 6.88 4.44 -11.27
N GLN A 66 7.41 3.22 -11.44
CA GLN A 66 8.10 2.83 -12.67
C GLN A 66 7.17 2.69 -13.89
N TRP A 67 5.85 2.87 -13.72
CA TRP A 67 4.93 3.17 -14.84
C TRP A 67 4.62 4.66 -14.92
N GLN A 68 5.48 5.41 -15.64
CA GLN A 68 5.19 6.79 -16.05
C GLN A 68 4.66 6.82 -17.49
N PRO A 69 3.47 7.41 -17.72
CA PRO A 69 3.32 8.30 -18.86
C PRO A 69 2.63 9.61 -18.42
N TRP A 70 3.25 10.37 -17.51
CA TRP A 70 2.80 11.75 -17.25
C TRP A 70 3.88 12.83 -17.41
N LYS A 71 4.95 12.54 -18.17
CA LYS A 71 5.66 13.61 -18.89
C LYS A 71 4.87 14.02 -20.14
N ALA A 72 3.75 14.71 -19.95
CA ALA A 72 3.12 15.55 -20.96
C ALA A 72 2.06 16.45 -20.30
N CYS A 73 2.50 17.62 -19.84
CA CYS A 73 1.86 18.93 -19.98
C CYS A 73 2.91 19.99 -19.62
#